data_AF-A0A9Q9E4P5-F1
#
_entry.id   AF-A0A9Q9E4P5-F1
#
_cell.length_a   1.000
_cell.length_b   1.000
_cell.length_c   1.000
_cell.angle_alpha   90.00
_cell.angle_beta   90.00
_cell.angle_gamma   90.00
#
_symmetry.space_group_name_H-M   'P 1'
#
loop_
_entity.id
_entity.type
_entity.pdbx_description
1 polymer ?
#
loop_
_entity_poly.entity_id
_entity_poly.type
_entity_poly.pdbx_seq_one_letter_code
_entity_poly.pdbx_strand_id
1 'polypeptide(L)' 'MPSHVDVEYYVSRERQERALADRASHIEGRRVHLEMAKRYARMIEEAAPGPRMRMPH' A
#
# COMPACT_ATOMS: atom_id res chain seq x y z
N MET A 1 16.83 -0.86 4.65
CA MET A 1 16.02 -1.95 4.07
C MET A 1 14.81 -2.08 4.96
N PRO A 2 13.58 -1.88 4.45
CA PRO A 2 12.38 -2.21 5.22
C PRO A 2 12.49 -3.68 5.66
N SER A 3 12.23 -3.93 6.94
CA SER A 3 12.26 -5.26 7.50
C SER A 3 11.07 -6.07 6.99
N HIS A 4 11.15 -7.41 7.05
CA HIS A 4 9.99 -8.26 6.72
C HIS A 4 8.74 -7.91 7.54
N VAL A 5 8.93 -7.41 8.78
CA VAL A 5 7.85 -6.94 9.66
C VAL A 5 7.16 -5.69 9.10
N ASP A 6 7.90 -4.81 8.42
CA ASP A 6 7.34 -3.61 7.79
C ASP A 6 6.45 -3.98 6.60
N VAL A 7 6.83 -5.01 5.82
CA VAL A 7 6.04 -5.50 4.67
C VAL A 7 4.69 -6.05 5.12
N GLU A 8 4.68 -6.94 6.12
CA GLU A 8 3.44 -7.53 6.65
C GLU A 8 2.53 -6.46 7.26
N TYR A 9 3.12 -5.47 7.95
CA TYR A 9 2.39 -4.31 8.45
C TYR A 9 1.74 -3.53 7.30
N TYR A 10 2.48 -3.21 6.23
CA TYR A 10 1.92 -2.50 5.09
C TYR A 10 0.83 -3.30 4.37
N VAL A 11 0.97 -4.63 4.24
CA VAL A 11 -0.07 -5.51 3.67
C VAL A 11 -1.35 -5.47 4.50
N SER A 12 -1.22 -5.56 5.82
CA SER A 12 -2.38 -5.50 6.73
C SER A 12 -3.09 -4.15 6.63
N ARG A 13 -2.32 -3.04 6.62
CA ARG A 13 -2.85 -1.68 6.51
C ARG A 13 -3.51 -1.43 5.16
N GLU A 14 -2.93 -1.91 4.06
CA GLU A 14 -3.51 -1.79 2.72
C GLU A 14 -4.91 -2.41 2.63
N ARG A 15 -5.06 -3.63 3.16
CA ARG A 15 -6.36 -4.32 3.20
C ARG A 15 -7.36 -3.61 4.08
N GLN A 16 -6.91 -3.10 5.23
CA GLN A 16 -7.77 -2.34 6.14
C GLN A 16 -8.30 -1.07 5.47
N GLU A 17 -7.44 -0.29 4.81
CA GLU A 17 -7.86 0.93 4.13
C GLU A 17 -8.83 0.64 2.97
N ARG A 18 -8.64 -0.45 2.21
CA ARG A 18 -9.63 -0.87 1.21
C ARG A 18 -10.98 -1.21 1.83
N ALA A 19 -10.99 -1.98 2.92
CA ALA A 19 -12.23 -2.32 3.61
C ALA A 19 -12.93 -1.07 4.18
N LEU A 20 -12.17 -0.08 4.65
CA LEU A 20 -12.71 1.22 5.07
C LEU A 20 -13.27 2.02 3.89
N ALA A 21 -12.59 2.02 2.74
CA ALA A 21 -13.07 2.67 1.53
C ALA A 21 -14.40 2.06 1.03
N ASP A 22 -14.55 0.74 1.13
CA ASP A 22 -15.77 0.03 0.72
C ASP A 22 -16.94 0.32 1.67
N ARG A 23 -16.67 0.58 2.96
CA ARG A 23 -17.68 0.89 3.98
C ARG A 23 -17.96 2.39 4.12
N ALA A 24 -17.14 3.25 3.54
CA ALA A 24 -17.27 4.68 3.69
C ALA A 24 -18.55 5.19 3.01
N SER A 25 -19.42 5.83 3.80
CA SER A 25 -20.65 6.48 3.33
C SER A 25 -20.39 7.80 2.60
N HIS A 26 -19.22 8.40 2.79
CA HIS A 26 -18.84 9.69 2.22
C HIS A 26 -17.79 9.53 1.12
N ILE A 27 -18.02 10.19 -0.03
CA ILE A 27 -17.14 10.13 -1.21
C ILE A 27 -15.72 10.59 -0.86
N GLU A 28 -15.58 11.65 -0.07
CA GLU A 28 -14.27 12.17 0.35
C GLU A 28 -13.55 11.19 1.29
N GLY A 29 -14.25 10.60 2.27
CA GLY A 29 -13.68 9.56 3.13
C GLY A 29 -13.23 8.34 2.32
N ARG A 30 -14.04 7.89 1.37
CA ARG A 30 -13.68 6.81 0.43
C ARG A 30 -12.42 7.14 -0.36
N ARG A 31 -12.29 8.37 -0.88
CA ARG A 31 -11.10 8.81 -1.62
C ARG A 31 -9.84 8.76 -0.77
N VAL A 32 -9.91 9.26 0.47
CA VAL A 32 -8.77 9.24 1.41
C VAL A 32 -8.31 7.80 1.70
N HIS A 33 -9.24 6.90 2.01
CA HIS A 33 -8.92 5.50 2.25
C HIS A 33 -8.30 4.81 1.01
N LEU A 34 -8.81 5.09 -0.19
CA LEU A 34 -8.21 4.57 -1.42
C LEU A 34 -6.81 5.13 -1.69
N GLU A 35 -6.56 6.41 -1.38
CA GLU A 35 -5.23 6.99 -1.50
C GLU A 35 -4.25 6.35 -0.52
N MET A 36 -4.69 6.13 0.72
CA MET A 36 -3.88 5.45 1.73
C MET A 36 -3.55 4.01 1.33
N ALA A 37 -4.53 3.25 0.81
CA ALA A 37 -4.30 1.92 0.27
C ALA A 37 -3.24 1.91 -0.84
N LYS A 38 -3.27 2.88 -1.76
CA LYS A 38 -2.24 3.02 -2.81
C LYS A 38 -0.86 3.32 -2.25
N ARG A 39 -0.76 4.14 -1.20
CA ARG A 39 0.53 4.43 -0.54
C ARG A 39 1.12 3.18 0.11
N TYR A 40 0.30 2.38 0.80
CA TYR A 40 0.76 1.11 1.36
C TYR A 40 1.16 0.11 0.27
N ALA A 41 0.40 0.00 -0.82
CA ALA A 41 0.76 -0.84 -1.97
C ALA A 41 2.15 -0.48 -2.53
N ARG A 42 2.44 0.81 -2.70
CA ARG A 42 3.76 1.28 -3.14
C ARG A 42 4.87 0.92 -2.15
N MET A 43 4.64 1.05 -0.85
CA MET A 43 5.64 0.67 0.16
C MET A 43 5.90 -0.84 0.16
N ILE A 44 4.88 -1.67 -0.11
CA ILE A 44 5.03 -3.12 -0.29
C ILE A 44 5.91 -3.41 -1.51
N GLU A 45 5.66 -2.75 -2.64
CA GLU A 45 6.46 -2.90 -3.87
C GLU A 45 7.92 -2.48 -3.67
N GLU A 46 8.16 -1.34 -2.99
CA GLU A 46 9.49 -0.84 -2.68
C GLU A 46 10.24 -1.71 -1.66
N ALA A 47 9.50 -2.42 -0.80
CA ALA A 47 10.04 -3.29 0.23
C ALA A 47 10.21 -4.75 -0.22
N ALA A 48 9.49 -5.20 -1.24
CA ALA A 48 9.66 -6.51 -1.82
C ALA A 48 11.05 -6.60 -2.49
N PRO A 49 11.90 -7.58 -2.13
CA PRO A 49 13.14 -7.83 -2.84
C PRO A 49 12.84 -8.51 -4.19
N GLY A 50 12.29 -7.75 -5.13
CA GLY A 50 12.13 -8.10 -6.55
C GLY A 50 13.02 -7.20 -7.42
N PRO A 51 13.51 -7.66 -8.58
CA PRO A 51 14.70 -7.09 -9.19
C PRO A 51 14.43 -5.62 -9.49
N ARG A 52 15.28 -4.74 -8.94
CA ARG A 52 15.49 -3.43 -9.53
C ARG A 52 15.84 -3.73 -10.98
N MET A 53 14.88 -3.56 -11.87
CA MET A 53 15.09 -3.64 -13.30
C MET A 53 16.08 -2.52 -13.60
N ARG A 54 17.35 -2.90 -13.62
CA ARG A 54 18.48 -2.15 -14.14
C ARG A 54 18.04 -1.82 -15.57
N MET A 55 17.56 -0.61 -15.80
CA MET A 55 17.46 -0.07 -17.15
C MET A 55 18.88 0.38 -17.52
N PRO A 56 19.56 -0.26 -18.49
CA PRO A 56 20.74 0.33 -19.10
C PRO A 56 20.29 1.49 -19.98
N HIS A 57 20.94 2.64 -19.83
CA HIS A 57 21.06 3.64 -20.89
C HIS A 57 22.48 3.58 -21.44
#